data_AF-A0AAV9F3N6-F1
#
_entry.id   AF-A0AAV9F3N6-F1
#
_cell.length_a   1.000
_cell.length_b   1.000
_cell.length_c   1.000
_cell.angle_alpha   90.00
_cell.angle_beta   90.00
_cell.angle_gamma   90.00
#
_symmetry.space_group_name_H-M   'P 1'
#
loop_
_entity.id
_entity.type
_entity.pdbx_description
1 polymer ?
#
loop_
_entity_poly.entity_id
_entity_poly.type
_entity_poly.pdbx_seq_one_letter_code
_entity_poly.pdbx_strand_id
1 'polypeptide(L)'
;MADMELVLPEKKNPSLTPMDWVKFLISAVVGLVALVSSLEMPTADIWVVIAVLSGVIGYCAKIYFTFQQNMATYQNLITQSMYDKQLDSGRGTLLHLCDDVIQQEVKEVIISFFILMEQGKATIEDLDLRCEELIKEEFGQSCNFDVVDAVQKLEKLGIVARDTLGRIFCVGLKRANEIIGTTTEEMVLKAKTSATP
;
A
#
# COMPACT_ATOMS: atom_id res chain seq x y z
N MET A 1 -0.20 11.72 14.99
CA MET A 1 0.11 11.22 16.34
C MET A 1 0.11 9.67 16.44
N ALA A 2 -0.05 8.93 15.33
CA ALA A 2 -0.08 7.46 15.31
C ALA A 2 1.24 6.79 14.84
N ASP A 3 2.23 7.56 14.39
CA ASP A 3 3.46 7.04 13.77
C ASP A 3 4.58 6.71 14.77
N MET A 4 4.57 7.31 15.97
CA MET A 4 5.66 7.14 16.95
C MET A 4 5.52 5.86 17.79
N GLU A 5 4.30 5.34 17.92
CA GLU A 5 3.97 4.12 18.68
C GLU A 5 4.13 2.85 17.84
N LEU A 6 4.22 2.99 16.51
CA LEU A 6 4.49 1.89 15.57
C LEU A 6 5.99 1.61 15.41
N VAL A 7 6.83 2.65 15.53
CA VAL A 7 8.29 2.56 15.33
C VAL A 7 9.03 2.05 16.57
N LEU A 8 8.44 2.19 17.76
CA LEU A 8 9.02 1.72 19.02
C LEU A 8 8.12 0.66 19.63
N PRO A 9 8.45 -0.64 19.52
CA PRO A 9 7.81 -1.63 20.37
C PRO A 9 8.09 -1.23 21.82
N GLU A 10 7.06 -0.78 22.54
CA GLU A 10 7.15 -0.28 23.93
C GLU A 10 7.81 -1.30 24.87
N LYS A 11 7.87 -2.58 24.48
CA LYS A 11 8.71 -3.59 25.12
C LYS A 11 10.08 -3.71 24.46
N LYS A 12 10.96 -2.77 24.82
CA LYS A 12 12.41 -2.83 24.51
C LYS A 12 13.08 -4.10 25.05
N ASN A 13 12.52 -4.70 26.10
CA ASN A 13 12.91 -6.01 26.62
C ASN A 13 11.66 -6.87 26.79
N PRO A 14 11.50 -7.94 26.03
CA PRO A 14 10.50 -8.96 26.31
C PRO A 14 10.93 -9.62 27.62
N SER A 15 10.36 -9.13 28.71
CA SER A 15 10.48 -9.78 30.00
C SER A 15 9.72 -11.10 29.93
N LEU A 16 10.18 -12.08 30.71
CA LEU A 16 9.41 -13.31 30.97
C LEU A 16 7.96 -12.91 31.25
N THR A 17 7.04 -13.54 30.54
CA THR A 17 5.61 -13.37 30.76
C THR A 17 5.34 -13.60 32.26
N PRO A 18 4.46 -12.84 32.93
CA PRO A 18 4.21 -13.02 34.37
C PRO A 18 3.91 -14.48 34.75
N MET A 19 3.25 -15.21 33.86
CA MET A 19 2.96 -16.63 33.98
C MET A 19 4.23 -17.53 33.96
N ASP A 20 5.26 -17.15 33.20
CA ASP A 20 6.52 -17.89 33.12
C ASP A 20 7.38 -17.66 34.36
N TRP A 21 7.34 -16.46 34.94
CA TRP A 21 7.90 -16.18 36.26
C TRP A 21 7.26 -17.05 37.36
N VAL A 22 5.94 -17.20 37.32
CA VAL A 22 5.20 -18.06 38.26
C VAL A 22 5.63 -19.52 38.10
N LYS A 23 5.70 -20.04 36.86
CA LYS A 23 6.17 -21.42 36.61
C LYS A 23 7.60 -21.63 37.07
N PHE A 24 8.48 -20.65 36.84
CA PHE A 24 9.87 -20.71 37.28
C PHE A 24 9.97 -20.78 38.81
N LEU A 25 9.27 -19.89 39.53
CA LEU A 25 9.22 -19.89 40.99
C LEU A 25 8.67 -21.20 41.56
N ILE A 26 7.57 -21.72 41.00
CA ILE A 26 6.99 -23.00 41.44
C ILE A 26 8.00 -24.14 41.23
N SER A 27 8.65 -24.21 40.05
CA SER A 27 9.64 -25.25 39.77
C SER A 27 10.88 -25.17 40.66
N ALA A 28 11.33 -23.95 40.99
CA ALA A 28 12.45 -23.73 41.89
C ALA A 28 12.12 -24.13 43.33
N VAL A 29 10.91 -23.80 43.82
CA VAL A 29 10.44 -24.20 45.15
C VAL A 29 10.29 -25.71 45.24
N VAL A 30 9.68 -26.36 44.24
CA VAL A 30 9.54 -27.83 44.21
C VAL A 30 10.91 -28.51 44.13
N GLY A 31 11.84 -28.00 43.32
CA GLY A 31 13.21 -28.52 43.26
C GLY A 31 13.97 -28.37 44.58
N LEU A 32 13.82 -27.23 45.26
CA LEU A 32 14.46 -26.98 46.56
C LEU A 32 13.88 -27.91 47.64
N VAL A 33 12.56 -28.06 47.69
CA VAL A 33 11.89 -28.98 48.63
C VAL A 33 12.33 -30.42 48.39
N ALA A 34 12.43 -30.85 47.13
CA ALA A 34 12.92 -32.19 46.80
C ALA A 34 14.39 -32.42 47.23
N LEU A 35 15.25 -31.41 47.10
CA LEU A 35 16.66 -31.48 47.54
C LEU A 35 16.77 -31.54 49.07
N VAL A 36 16.03 -30.70 49.81
CA VAL A 36 16.04 -30.72 51.27
C VAL A 36 15.50 -32.04 51.82
N SER A 37 14.37 -32.52 51.29
CA SER A 37 13.80 -33.82 51.68
C SER A 37 14.72 -35.00 51.31
N SER A 38 15.54 -34.87 50.27
CA SER A 38 16.54 -35.90 49.91
C SER A 38 17.74 -35.90 50.85
N LEU A 39 18.12 -34.76 51.43
CA LEU A 39 19.23 -34.64 52.38
C LEU A 39 18.88 -35.15 53.79
N GLU A 40 17.60 -35.15 54.17
CA GLU A 40 17.12 -35.70 55.44
C GLU A 40 17.00 -37.23 55.43
N MET A 41 17.11 -37.88 54.27
CA MET A 41 17.12 -39.33 54.18
C MET A 41 18.53 -39.90 54.47
N PRO A 42 18.69 -40.83 55.44
CA PRO A 42 19.99 -41.31 55.91
C PRO A 42 20.75 -42.19 54.90
N THR A 43 20.21 -42.40 53.70
CA THR A 43 20.81 -43.16 52.59
C THR A 43 20.53 -42.47 51.25
N ALA A 44 20.84 -41.18 51.14
CA ALA A 44 20.73 -40.47 49.88
C ALA A 44 21.74 -41.02 48.86
N ASP A 45 21.26 -41.84 47.92
CA ASP A 45 22.05 -42.38 46.82
C ASP A 45 22.40 -41.24 45.83
N ILE A 46 23.69 -41.07 45.52
CA ILE A 46 24.23 -39.96 44.70
C ILE A 46 23.51 -39.88 43.35
N TRP A 47 23.07 -41.01 42.82
CA TRP A 47 22.30 -41.11 41.58
C TRP A 47 20.94 -40.39 41.63
N VAL A 48 20.27 -40.37 42.78
CA VAL A 48 18.98 -39.68 42.95
C VAL A 48 19.19 -38.17 42.92
N VAL A 49 20.25 -37.68 43.57
CA VAL A 49 20.60 -36.26 43.56
C VAL A 49 20.95 -35.78 42.15
N ILE A 50 21.72 -36.57 41.40
CA ILE A 50 22.04 -36.29 39.99
C ILE A 50 20.78 -36.28 39.13
N ALA A 51 19.86 -37.24 39.34
CA ALA A 51 18.59 -37.29 38.60
C ALA A 51 17.74 -36.03 38.84
N VAL A 52 17.59 -35.61 40.10
CA VAL A 52 16.83 -34.39 40.45
C VAL A 52 17.49 -33.14 39.86
N LEU A 53 18.81 -32.99 39.99
CA LEU A 53 19.54 -31.87 39.40
C LEU A 53 19.41 -31.81 37.88
N SER A 54 19.52 -32.96 37.20
CA SER A 54 19.36 -33.03 35.74
C SER A 54 17.96 -32.62 35.29
N GLY A 55 16.92 -32.98 36.06
CA GLY A 55 15.54 -32.58 35.80
C GLY A 55 15.32 -31.07 35.92
N VAL A 56 15.90 -30.44 36.95
CA VAL A 56 15.84 -28.97 37.14
C VAL A 56 16.55 -28.24 36.00
N ILE A 57 17.77 -28.66 35.65
CA ILE A 57 18.55 -28.05 34.55
C ILE A 57 17.80 -28.21 33.22
N GLY A 58 17.27 -29.40 32.93
CA GLY A 58 16.50 -29.66 31.72
C GLY A 58 15.24 -28.81 31.63
N TYR A 59 14.54 -28.59 32.76
CA TYR A 59 13.36 -27.72 32.81
C TYR A 59 13.71 -26.25 32.59
N CYS A 60 14.80 -25.76 33.21
CA CYS A 60 15.31 -24.40 32.97
C CYS A 60 15.71 -24.19 31.50
N ALA A 61 16.39 -25.17 30.89
CA ALA A 61 16.75 -25.13 29.47
C ALA A 61 15.50 -25.09 28.58
N LYS A 62 14.48 -25.91 28.88
CA LYS A 62 13.19 -25.91 28.15
C LYS A 62 12.52 -24.54 28.18
N ILE A 63 12.46 -23.89 29.35
CA ILE A 63 11.87 -22.55 29.49
C ILE A 63 12.65 -21.54 28.64
N TYR A 64 13.98 -21.58 28.70
CA TYR A 64 14.83 -20.66 27.93
C TYR A 64 14.64 -20.82 26.42
N PHE A 65 14.67 -22.04 25.89
CA PHE A 65 14.44 -22.29 24.46
C PHE A 65 13.04 -21.91 24.02
N THR A 66 12.03 -22.17 24.85
CA THR A 66 10.64 -21.78 24.56
C THR A 66 10.49 -20.26 24.51
N PHE A 67 11.15 -19.54 25.41
CA PHE A 67 11.17 -18.09 25.41
C PHE A 67 11.86 -17.52 24.15
N GLN A 68 13.00 -18.08 23.74
CA GLN A 68 13.68 -17.70 22.50
C GLN A 68 12.82 -17.93 21.26
N GLN A 69 12.10 -19.05 21.19
CA GLN A 69 11.22 -19.34 20.06
C GLN A 69 10.04 -18.37 19.99
N ASN A 70 9.40 -18.10 21.13
CA ASN A 70 8.31 -17.12 21.20
C ASN A 70 8.78 -15.73 20.78
N MET A 71 9.99 -15.33 21.19
CA MET A 71 10.62 -14.07 20.79
C MET A 71 10.74 -13.93 19.27
N ALA A 72 11.29 -14.95 18.62
CA ALA A 72 11.46 -14.96 17.17
C ALA A 72 10.10 -14.86 16.44
N THR A 73 9.08 -15.56 16.95
CA THR A 73 7.72 -15.44 16.42
C THR A 73 7.15 -14.04 16.58
N TYR A 74 7.32 -13.39 17.74
CA TYR A 74 6.86 -12.01 17.94
C TYR A 74 7.55 -11.03 16.98
N GLN A 75 8.87 -11.16 16.78
CA GLN A 75 9.60 -10.32 15.83
C GLN A 75 9.09 -10.50 14.40
N ASN A 76 8.82 -11.74 13.99
CA ASN A 76 8.24 -12.02 12.68
C ASN A 76 6.84 -11.41 12.52
N LEU A 77 5.97 -11.54 13.53
CA LEU A 77 4.63 -10.96 13.52
C LEU A 77 4.64 -9.43 13.42
N ILE A 78 5.52 -8.76 14.18
CA ILE A 78 5.67 -7.29 14.10
C ILE A 78 6.16 -6.88 12.71
N THR A 79 7.17 -7.58 12.19
CA THR A 79 7.73 -7.31 10.86
C THR A 79 6.67 -7.47 9.77
N GLN A 80 5.91 -8.56 9.83
CA GLN A 80 4.82 -8.82 8.90
C GLN A 80 3.70 -7.78 9.04
N SER A 81 3.33 -7.41 10.26
CA SER A 81 2.31 -6.38 10.50
C SER A 81 2.73 -4.99 10.00
N MET A 82 4.01 -4.61 10.13
CA MET A 82 4.52 -3.38 9.54
C MET A 82 4.48 -3.42 8.01
N TYR A 83 4.91 -4.54 7.41
CA TYR A 83 4.89 -4.72 5.96
C TYR A 83 3.47 -4.64 5.40
N ASP A 84 2.50 -5.30 6.03
CA ASP A 84 1.09 -5.28 5.62
C ASP A 84 0.49 -3.87 5.75
N LYS A 85 0.80 -3.12 6.82
CA LYS A 85 0.36 -1.72 6.96
C LYS A 85 0.99 -0.79 5.92
N GLN A 86 2.27 -1.01 5.57
CA GLN A 86 2.94 -0.26 4.51
C GLN A 86 2.36 -0.58 3.13
N LEU A 87 1.95 -1.82 2.88
CA LEU A 87 1.26 -2.21 1.66
C LEU A 87 -0.13 -1.55 1.54
N ASP A 88 -0.91 -1.57 2.62
CA ASP A 88 -2.27 -1.02 2.65
C ASP A 88 -2.26 0.51 2.51
N SER A 89 -1.31 1.19 3.18
CA SER A 89 -1.18 2.65 3.08
C SER A 89 -0.44 3.12 1.84
N GLY A 90 0.69 2.50 1.48
CA GLY A 90 1.59 3.03 0.44
C GLY A 90 1.09 2.72 -0.98
N ARG A 91 0.61 1.50 -1.22
CA ARG A 91 0.11 1.11 -2.54
C ARG A 91 -1.22 1.81 -2.87
N GLY A 92 -2.08 1.98 -1.87
CA GLY A 92 -3.34 2.71 -2.02
C GLY A 92 -3.13 4.18 -2.42
N THR A 93 -2.22 4.89 -1.75
CA THR A 93 -1.88 6.27 -2.12
C THR A 93 -1.26 6.36 -3.51
N LEU A 94 -0.36 5.44 -3.89
CA LEU A 94 0.24 5.44 -5.22
C LEU A 94 -0.82 5.22 -6.31
N LEU A 95 -1.73 4.26 -6.11
CA LEU A 95 -2.85 4.01 -7.02
C LEU A 95 -3.73 5.26 -7.16
N HIS A 96 -4.05 5.92 -6.06
CA HIS A 96 -4.85 7.16 -6.10
C HIS A 96 -4.14 8.27 -6.88
N LEU A 97 -2.84 8.49 -6.64
CA LEU A 97 -2.05 9.47 -7.39
C LEU A 97 -1.96 9.11 -8.87
N CYS A 98 -1.83 7.83 -9.18
CA CYS A 98 -1.82 7.33 -10.55
C CYS A 98 -3.15 7.63 -11.24
N ASP A 99 -4.28 7.34 -10.59
CA ASP A 99 -5.61 7.64 -11.11
C ASP A 99 -5.83 9.15 -11.27
N ASP A 100 -5.39 9.97 -10.32
CA ASP A 100 -5.49 11.43 -10.38
C ASP A 100 -4.71 12.00 -11.57
N VAL A 101 -3.47 11.53 -11.78
CA VAL A 101 -2.65 11.92 -12.93
C VAL A 101 -3.33 11.48 -14.22
N ILE A 102 -3.75 10.22 -14.35
CA ILE A 102 -4.45 9.74 -15.56
C ILE A 102 -5.69 10.59 -15.85
N GLN A 103 -6.48 10.93 -14.83
CA GLN A 103 -7.66 11.79 -15.02
C GLN A 103 -7.28 13.20 -15.46
N GLN A 104 -6.20 13.76 -14.94
CA GLN A 104 -5.71 15.07 -15.37
C GLN A 104 -5.31 15.04 -16.86
N GLU A 105 -4.52 14.06 -17.25
CA GLU A 105 -4.07 13.84 -18.63
C GLU A 105 -5.24 13.74 -19.62
N VAL A 106 -6.30 13.03 -19.23
CA VAL A 106 -7.53 12.89 -20.04
C VAL A 106 -8.30 14.21 -20.13
N LYS A 107 -8.43 14.95 -19.03
CA LYS A 107 -9.14 16.24 -19.01
C LYS A 107 -8.46 17.27 -19.91
N GLU A 108 -7.13 17.34 -19.89
CA GLU A 108 -6.37 18.25 -20.74
C GLU A 108 -6.62 17.96 -22.22
N VAL A 109 -6.58 16.69 -22.62
CA VAL A 109 -6.88 16.26 -24.00
C VAL A 109 -8.31 16.64 -24.42
N ILE A 110 -9.30 16.43 -23.55
CA ILE A 110 -10.70 16.77 -23.82
C ILE A 110 -10.88 18.29 -24.01
N ILE A 111 -10.31 19.09 -23.11
CA ILE A 111 -10.42 20.56 -23.16
C ILE A 111 -9.76 21.11 -24.43
N SER A 112 -8.55 20.64 -24.75
CA SER A 112 -7.82 21.06 -25.96
C SER A 112 -8.62 20.72 -27.23
N PHE A 113 -9.17 19.50 -27.31
CA PHE A 113 -10.01 19.09 -28.44
C PHE A 113 -11.30 19.91 -28.53
N PHE A 114 -11.96 20.19 -27.41
CA PHE A 114 -13.18 21.00 -27.35
C PHE A 114 -12.95 22.41 -27.89
N ILE A 115 -11.88 23.09 -27.46
CA ILE A 115 -11.55 24.43 -27.95
C ILE A 115 -11.29 24.42 -29.46
N LEU A 116 -10.53 23.45 -29.97
CA LEU A 116 -10.26 23.32 -31.42
C LEU A 116 -11.54 23.06 -32.23
N MET A 117 -12.50 22.32 -31.64
CA MET A 117 -13.79 22.02 -32.27
C MET A 117 -14.70 23.27 -32.34
N GLU A 118 -14.80 24.04 -31.26
CA GLU A 118 -15.68 25.21 -31.16
C GLU A 118 -15.09 26.46 -31.82
N GLN A 119 -13.81 26.70 -31.63
CA GLN A 119 -13.15 27.95 -32.04
C GLN A 119 -12.23 27.80 -33.26
N GLY A 120 -12.12 26.58 -33.80
CA GLY A 120 -11.35 26.27 -34.99
C GLY A 120 -9.84 26.27 -34.78
N LYS A 121 -9.10 26.59 -35.85
CA LYS A 121 -7.64 26.46 -35.86
C LYS A 121 -6.96 27.46 -34.95
N ALA A 122 -5.95 27.03 -34.21
CA ALA A 122 -5.20 27.87 -33.28
C ALA A 122 -3.68 27.63 -33.37
N THR A 123 -2.90 28.63 -32.95
CA THR A 123 -1.48 28.41 -32.62
C THR A 123 -1.38 27.68 -31.27
N ILE A 124 -0.18 27.25 -30.87
CA ILE A 124 -0.03 26.57 -29.59
C ILE A 124 -0.29 27.54 -28.43
N GLU A 125 0.17 28.79 -28.56
CA GLU A 125 0.00 29.85 -27.56
C GLU A 125 -1.47 30.30 -27.47
N ASP A 126 -2.14 30.48 -28.61
CA ASP A 126 -3.56 30.85 -28.62
C ASP A 126 -4.42 29.74 -28.00
N LEU A 127 -4.09 28.47 -28.29
CA LEU A 127 -4.83 27.33 -27.76
C LEU A 127 -4.65 27.20 -26.25
N ASP A 128 -3.43 27.43 -25.75
CA ASP A 128 -3.12 27.43 -24.31
C ASP A 128 -4.00 28.44 -23.57
N LEU A 129 -3.95 29.69 -24.02
CA LEU A 129 -4.71 30.79 -23.44
C LEU A 129 -6.21 30.50 -23.40
N ARG A 130 -6.76 29.97 -24.51
CA ARG A 130 -8.19 29.63 -24.60
C ARG A 130 -8.58 28.48 -23.66
N CYS A 131 -7.70 27.50 -23.45
CA CYS A 131 -7.94 26.43 -22.49
C CYS A 131 -7.94 26.97 -21.05
N GLU A 132 -6.97 27.82 -20.70
CA GLU A 132 -6.91 28.45 -19.38
C GLU A 132 -8.10 29.38 -19.11
N GLU A 133 -8.50 30.17 -20.11
CA GLU A 133 -9.69 31.02 -20.05
C GLU A 133 -10.94 30.18 -19.82
N LEU A 134 -11.15 29.09 -20.58
CA LEU A 134 -12.28 28.18 -20.38
C LEU A 134 -12.30 27.61 -18.96
N ILE A 135 -11.15 27.15 -18.45
CA ILE A 135 -11.06 26.57 -17.11
C ILE A 135 -11.40 27.61 -16.04
N LYS A 136 -10.96 28.85 -16.24
CA LYS A 136 -11.22 29.96 -15.32
C LYS A 136 -12.67 30.40 -15.35
N GLU A 137 -13.29 30.48 -16.53
CA GLU A 137 -14.66 30.95 -16.68
C GLU A 137 -15.68 29.91 -16.20
N GLU A 138 -15.51 28.64 -16.59
CA GLU A 138 -16.47 27.57 -16.27
C GLU A 138 -16.29 26.98 -14.87
N PHE A 139 -15.04 26.86 -14.39
CA PHE A 139 -14.73 26.19 -13.12
C PHE A 139 -14.16 27.12 -12.05
N GLY A 140 -13.89 28.39 -12.38
CA GLY A 140 -13.33 29.36 -11.41
C GLY A 140 -11.90 29.04 -10.98
N GLN A 141 -11.17 28.22 -11.75
CA GLN A 141 -9.81 27.79 -11.42
C GLN A 141 -8.80 28.47 -12.35
N SER A 142 -7.67 28.89 -11.77
CA SER A 142 -6.53 29.38 -12.54
C SER A 142 -5.44 28.32 -12.48
N CYS A 143 -5.08 27.77 -13.63
CA CYS A 143 -4.01 26.79 -13.77
C CYS A 143 -3.18 27.12 -15.01
N ASN A 144 -1.92 26.66 -15.01
CA ASN A 144 -1.08 26.65 -16.20
C ASN A 144 -1.39 25.38 -16.99
N PHE A 145 -2.04 25.50 -18.13
CA PHE A 145 -2.46 24.35 -18.92
C PHE A 145 -1.26 23.76 -19.68
N ASP A 146 -1.14 22.42 -19.77
CA ASP A 146 -0.10 21.78 -20.59
C ASP A 146 -0.63 21.49 -22.00
N VAL A 147 -0.77 22.55 -22.79
CA VAL A 147 -1.28 22.44 -24.17
C VAL A 147 -0.38 21.58 -25.04
N VAL A 148 0.93 21.59 -24.80
CA VAL A 148 1.91 20.93 -25.66
C VAL A 148 1.73 19.43 -25.56
N ASP A 149 1.62 18.91 -24.34
CA ASP A 149 1.45 17.48 -24.12
C ASP A 149 0.05 17.02 -24.55
N ALA A 150 -1.01 17.80 -24.27
CA ALA A 150 -2.37 17.52 -24.75
C ALA A 150 -2.44 17.40 -26.30
N VAL A 151 -1.84 18.34 -27.02
CA VAL A 151 -1.79 18.33 -28.49
C VAL A 151 -0.98 17.15 -29.00
N GLN A 152 0.17 16.83 -28.39
CA GLN A 152 0.96 15.67 -28.79
C GLN A 152 0.20 14.34 -28.64
N LYS A 153 -0.60 14.18 -27.58
CA LYS A 153 -1.46 13.00 -27.40
C LYS A 153 -2.52 12.92 -28.49
N LEU A 154 -3.18 14.05 -28.80
CA LEU A 154 -4.19 14.11 -29.87
C LEU A 154 -3.59 13.86 -31.26
N GLU A 155 -2.37 14.35 -31.53
CA GLU A 155 -1.62 14.07 -32.76
C GLU A 155 -1.25 12.58 -32.86
N LYS A 156 -0.78 11.95 -31.77
CA LYS A 156 -0.49 10.51 -31.72
C LYS A 156 -1.73 9.65 -31.99
N LEU A 157 -2.91 10.10 -31.54
CA LEU A 157 -4.18 9.45 -31.84
C LEU A 157 -4.66 9.74 -33.28
N GLY A 158 -4.11 10.74 -33.97
CA GLY A 158 -4.56 11.17 -35.29
C GLY A 158 -5.86 11.99 -35.27
N ILE A 159 -6.24 12.52 -34.11
CA ILE A 159 -7.41 13.37 -33.90
C ILE A 159 -7.09 14.82 -34.29
N VAL A 160 -5.84 15.24 -34.12
CA VAL A 160 -5.35 16.59 -34.43
C VAL A 160 -4.20 16.51 -35.44
N ALA A 161 -4.07 17.55 -36.25
CA ALA A 161 -2.97 17.75 -37.18
C ALA A 161 -2.60 19.24 -37.29
N ARG A 162 -1.46 19.52 -37.94
CA ARG A 162 -0.98 20.88 -38.20
C ARG A 162 -1.12 21.24 -39.67
N ASP A 163 -1.54 22.48 -39.94
CA ASP A 163 -1.59 23.00 -41.31
C ASP A 163 -0.22 23.47 -41.80
N THR A 164 -0.14 23.94 -43.04
CA THR A 164 1.10 24.44 -43.65
C THR A 164 1.69 25.68 -42.95
N LEU A 165 0.90 26.35 -42.12
CA LEU A 165 1.31 27.51 -41.32
C LEU A 165 1.63 27.11 -39.87
N GLY A 166 1.59 25.81 -39.54
CA GLY A 166 1.86 25.28 -38.20
C GLY A 166 0.70 25.37 -37.22
N ARG A 167 -0.49 25.83 -37.67
CA ARG A 167 -1.68 25.92 -36.81
C ARG A 167 -2.33 24.56 -36.63
N ILE A 168 -2.80 24.34 -35.42
CA ILE A 168 -3.38 23.10 -34.95
C ILE A 168 -4.85 23.08 -35.36
N PHE A 169 -5.32 21.96 -35.90
CA PHE A 169 -6.72 21.73 -36.23
C PHE A 169 -7.13 20.31 -35.89
N CYS A 170 -8.41 20.10 -35.58
CA CYS A 170 -8.93 18.79 -35.24
C CYS A 170 -9.79 18.20 -36.38
N VAL A 171 -9.93 16.87 -36.37
CA VAL A 171 -10.94 16.18 -37.17
C VAL A 171 -12.33 16.42 -36.57
N GLY A 172 -13.39 16.23 -37.35
CA GLY A 172 -14.75 16.34 -36.84
C GLY A 172 -15.07 15.28 -35.78
N LEU A 173 -15.98 15.61 -34.84
CA LEU A 173 -16.34 14.76 -33.69
C LEU A 173 -16.65 13.30 -34.08
N LYS A 174 -17.41 13.09 -35.15
CA LYS A 174 -17.74 11.73 -35.64
C LYS A 174 -16.48 10.93 -35.97
N ARG A 175 -15.51 11.56 -36.63
CA ARG A 175 -14.25 10.92 -37.00
C ARG A 175 -13.35 10.69 -35.79
N ALA A 176 -13.31 11.63 -34.86
CA ALA A 176 -12.60 11.46 -33.60
C ALA A 176 -13.13 10.26 -32.81
N ASN A 177 -14.46 10.10 -32.76
CA ASN A 177 -15.10 8.96 -32.09
C ASN A 177 -14.78 7.62 -32.78
N GLU A 178 -14.75 7.59 -34.13
CA GLU A 178 -14.30 6.41 -34.89
C GLU A 178 -12.84 6.05 -34.61
N ILE A 179 -11.96 7.04 -34.41
CA ILE A 179 -10.53 6.86 -34.10
C ILE A 179 -10.34 6.29 -32.69
N ILE A 180 -11.04 6.84 -31.69
CA ILE A 180 -10.98 6.36 -30.31
C ILE A 180 -11.54 4.94 -30.21
N GLY A 181 -12.57 4.64 -31.00
CA GLY A 181 -13.21 3.33 -31.03
C GLY A 181 -14.19 3.13 -29.89
N THR A 182 -14.66 1.89 -29.74
CA THR A 182 -15.66 1.52 -28.74
C THR A 182 -15.02 1.38 -27.37
N THR A 183 -15.60 2.01 -26.35
CA THR A 183 -15.12 1.87 -24.98
C THR A 183 -15.54 0.55 -24.36
N THR A 184 -14.83 0.11 -23.31
CA THR A 184 -15.20 -1.09 -22.57
C THR A 184 -16.61 -0.98 -21.96
N GLU A 185 -17.01 0.20 -21.51
CA GLU A 185 -18.36 0.43 -20.99
C GLU A 185 -19.43 0.28 -22.06
N GLU A 186 -19.21 0.82 -23.26
CA GLU A 186 -20.12 0.63 -24.40
C GLU A 186 -20.26 -0.85 -24.77
N MET A 187 -19.16 -1.61 -24.75
CA MET A 187 -19.17 -3.05 -24.97
C MET A 187 -19.99 -3.80 -23.90
N VAL A 188 -19.83 -3.43 -22.63
CA VAL A 188 -20.57 -4.04 -21.51
C VAL A 188 -22.05 -3.68 -21.56
N LEU A 189 -22.39 -2.42 -21.87
CA LEU A 189 -23.76 -1.96 -22.04
C LEU A 189 -24.42 -2.71 -23.20
N LYS A 190 -23.76 -2.78 -24.36
CA LYS A 190 -24.27 -3.52 -25.52
C LYS A 190 -24.49 -5.00 -25.21
N ALA A 191 -23.59 -5.63 -24.46
CA ALA A 191 -23.75 -7.00 -23.99
C ALA A 191 -24.97 -7.17 -23.07
N LYS A 192 -25.16 -6.27 -22.09
CA LYS A 192 -26.33 -6.28 -21.19
C LYS A 192 -27.65 -6.07 -21.94
N THR A 193 -27.71 -5.12 -22.87
CA THR A 193 -28.91 -4.87 -23.68
C THR A 193 -29.22 -6.04 -24.61
N SER A 194 -28.20 -6.72 -25.15
CA SER A 194 -28.39 -7.94 -25.96
C SER A 194 -28.79 -9.18 -25.16
N ALA A 195 -28.60 -9.16 -23.84
CA ALA A 195 -28.93 -10.27 -22.94
C ALA A 195 -30.34 -10.14 -22.30
N THR A 196 -31.06 -9.04 -22.58
CA THR A 196 -32.42 -8.84 -22.09
C THR A 196 -33.40 -9.10 -23.24
N PRO A 197 -34.25 -10.16 -23.18
CA PRO A 197 -35.17 -10.52 -24.26
C PRO A 197 -36.31 -9.53 -24.46
#